data_AF-A0A7K2BWX1-F1
#
_entry.id   AF-A0A7K2BWX1-F1
#
_cell.length_a   1.000
_cell.length_b   1.000
_cell.length_c   1.000
_cell.angle_alpha   90.00
_cell.angle_beta   90.00
_cell.angle_gamma   90.00
#
_symmetry.space_group_name_H-M   'P 1'
#
loop_
_entity.id
_entity.type
_entity.pdbx_description
1 polymer ?
#
loop_
_entity_poly.entity_id
_entity_poly.type
_entity_poly.pdbx_seq_one_letter_code
_entity_poly.pdbx_strand_id
1 'polypeptide(L)' 'MGNDPATPTVTAATTSVVVPDGDVRREAARRRTFAIVSHPDAGKTTLTEKFLLYGGALTAGAGSVRGKGER' A
#
# COMPACT_ATOMS: atom_id res chain seq x y z
N MET A 1 16.38 31.94 47.14
CA MET A 1 16.55 30.47 47.08
C MET A 1 15.20 29.92 46.67
N GLY A 2 14.92 29.82 45.37
CA GLY A 2 15.31 28.67 44.56
C GLY A 2 14.04 28.17 43.88
N ASN A 3 13.60 28.94 42.89
CA ASN A 3 12.52 28.61 41.98
C ASN A 3 13.02 27.53 41.02
N ASP A 4 12.80 26.26 41.38
CA ASP A 4 12.93 25.14 40.46
C ASP A 4 11.55 24.82 39.87
N PRO A 5 11.32 25.04 38.56
CA PRO A 5 10.15 24.47 37.89
C PRO A 5 10.34 22.96 37.87
N ALA A 6 9.43 22.23 38.53
CA ALA A 6 9.36 20.79 38.47
C ALA A 6 9.49 20.32 37.02
N THR A 7 10.50 19.49 36.78
CA THR A 7 10.86 18.85 35.52
C THR A 7 9.62 18.33 34.78
N PRO A 8 9.47 18.53 33.46
CA PRO A 8 8.40 17.88 32.72
C PRO A 8 8.69 16.37 32.67
N THR A 9 8.01 15.61 33.53
CA THR A 9 8.00 14.15 33.46
C THR A 9 7.28 13.73 32.18
N VAL A 10 8.04 13.40 31.14
CA VAL A 10 7.51 12.83 29.90
C VAL A 10 7.23 11.34 30.16
N THR A 11 6.02 11.02 30.61
CA THR A 11 5.53 9.64 30.66
C THR A 11 5.22 9.20 29.23
N ALA A 12 6.14 8.44 28.62
CA ALA A 12 5.95 7.84 27.31
C ALA A 12 4.81 6.81 27.37
N ALA A 13 3.64 7.18 26.86
CA ALA A 13 2.54 6.24 26.63
C ALA A 13 2.99 5.21 25.59
N THR A 14 3.36 4.01 26.03
CA THR A 14 3.55 2.86 25.14
C THR A 14 2.18 2.36 24.76
N THR A 15 1.62 2.90 23.69
CA THR A 15 0.41 2.35 23.08
C THR A 15 0.77 1.02 22.42
N SER A 16 0.50 -0.09 23.11
CA SER A 16 0.54 -1.41 22.50
C SER A 16 -0.58 -1.51 21.48
N VAL A 17 -0.22 -1.42 20.20
CA VAL A 17 -1.17 -1.68 19.11
C VAL A 17 -1.51 -3.17 19.14
N VAL A 18 -2.75 -3.49 19.47
CA VAL A 18 -3.29 -4.85 19.31
C VAL A 18 -3.47 -5.08 17.81
N VAL A 19 -2.52 -5.76 17.20
CA VAL A 19 -2.66 -6.26 15.84
C VAL A 19 -3.48 -7.54 15.94
N PRO A 20 -4.67 -7.63 15.32
CA PRO A 20 -5.42 -8.87 15.32
C PRO A 20 -4.57 -9.97 14.70
N ASP A 21 -4.38 -11.08 15.44
CA ASP A 21 -3.66 -12.30 15.03
C ASP A 21 -4.40 -13.07 13.94
N GLY A 22 -4.88 -12.36 12.93
CA GLY A 22 -5.38 -12.96 11.73
C GLY A 22 -4.24 -13.67 11.04
N ASP A 23 -4.04 -14.94 11.40
CA ASP A 23 -2.93 -15.84 11.04
C ASP A 23 -2.10 -15.28 9.88
N VAL A 24 -0.90 -14.80 10.19
CA VAL A 24 0.03 -14.20 9.21
C VAL A 24 0.18 -15.11 7.98
N ARG A 25 0.11 -16.44 8.16
CA ARG A 25 0.16 -17.41 7.07
C ARG A 25 -1.08 -17.36 6.18
N ARG A 26 -2.27 -17.20 6.77
CA ARG A 26 -3.54 -17.03 6.05
C ARG A 26 -3.52 -15.77 5.19
N GLU A 27 -3.02 -14.66 5.73
CA GLU A 27 -2.94 -13.41 4.99
C GLU A 27 -1.85 -13.46 3.91
N ALA A 28 -0.68 -14.05 4.19
CA ALA A 28 0.34 -14.30 3.18
C ALA A 28 -0.18 -15.17 2.02
N ALA A 29 -0.98 -16.19 2.31
CA ALA A 29 -1.54 -17.09 1.30
C ALA A 29 -2.57 -16.42 0.37
N ARG A 30 -3.22 -15.33 0.81
CA ARG A 30 -4.20 -14.58 0.01
C ARG A 30 -3.54 -13.66 -1.02
N ARG A 31 -2.30 -13.22 -0.79
CA ARG A 31 -1.62 -12.22 -1.64
C ARG A 31 -1.13 -12.83 -2.95
N ARG A 32 -1.30 -12.07 -4.04
CA ARG A 32 -0.76 -12.39 -5.37
C ARG A 32 0.02 -11.18 -5.88
N THR A 33 1.34 -11.29 -5.87
CA THR A 33 2.27 -10.26 -6.37
C THR A 33 2.87 -10.74 -7.69
N PHE A 34 2.70 -9.96 -8.75
CA PHE A 34 3.18 -10.32 -10.09
C PHE A 34 3.53 -9.06 -10.89
N ALA A 35 4.24 -9.23 -12.00
CA ALA A 35 4.59 -8.18 -12.94
C ALA A 35 4.24 -8.62 -14.38
N ILE A 36 3.94 -7.64 -15.25
CA ILE A 36 3.73 -7.85 -16.68
C ILE A 36 4.96 -7.30 -17.41
N VAL A 37 5.74 -8.17 -18.05
CA VAL A 37 6.92 -7.82 -18.86
C VAL A 37 6.70 -8.31 -20.28
N SER A 38 6.81 -7.42 -21.25
CA SER A 38 6.60 -7.75 -22.66
C SER A 38 7.28 -6.73 -23.58
N HIS A 39 7.32 -7.04 -24.87
CA HIS A 39 7.82 -6.15 -25.93
C HIS A 39 6.99 -4.84 -25.99
N PRO A 40 7.55 -3.71 -26.47
CA PRO A 40 6.90 -2.39 -26.46
C PRO A 40 5.44 -2.38 -26.96
N ASP A 41 5.10 -3.22 -27.93
CA ASP A 41 3.78 -3.24 -28.58
C ASP A 41 2.89 -4.44 -28.22
N ALA A 42 3.32 -5.29 -27.29
CA ALA A 42 2.58 -6.51 -26.92
C ALA A 42 1.32 -6.24 -26.07
N GLY A 43 0.91 -4.98 -25.89
CA GLY A 43 -0.35 -4.64 -25.22
C GLY A 43 -0.34 -4.78 -23.69
N LYS A 44 0.84 -4.71 -23.03
CA LYS A 44 0.95 -4.71 -21.55
C LYS A 44 0.02 -3.71 -20.87
N THR A 45 -0.13 -2.51 -21.44
CA THR A 45 -1.01 -1.45 -20.95
C THR A 45 -2.47 -1.88 -21.02
N THR A 46 -2.92 -2.40 -22.17
CA THR A 46 -4.29 -2.89 -22.38
C THR A 46 -4.64 -4.04 -21.44
N LEU A 47 -3.72 -4.98 -21.23
CA LEU A 47 -3.93 -6.08 -20.30
C LEU A 47 -4.05 -5.57 -18.85
N THR A 48 -3.20 -4.61 -18.46
CA THR A 48 -3.26 -3.99 -17.12
C THR A 48 -4.59 -3.27 -16.90
N GLU A 49 -5.09 -2.52 -17.89
CA GLU A 49 -6.37 -1.82 -17.82
C GLU A 49 -7.53 -2.80 -17.62
N LYS A 50 -7.58 -3.88 -18.40
CA LYS A 50 -8.62 -4.91 -18.25
C LYS A 50 -8.53 -5.63 -16.91
N PHE A 51 -7.31 -5.91 -16.43
CA PHE A 51 -7.11 -6.53 -15.13
C PHE A 51 -7.62 -5.64 -13.98
N LEU A 52 -7.32 -4.34 -14.02
CA LEU A 52 -7.84 -3.37 -13.05
C LEU A 52 -9.36 -3.21 -13.16
N LEU A 53 -9.93 -3.28 -14.37
CA LEU A 53 -11.37 -3.28 -14.62
C LEU A 53 -12.06 -4.45 -13.90
N TYR A 54 -11.58 -5.66 -14.14
CA TYR A 54 -12.17 -6.87 -13.55
C TYR A 54 -11.84 -7.03 -12.05
N GLY A 55 -10.73 -6.48 -11.59
CA GLY A 55 -10.32 -6.50 -10.18
C GLY A 55 -11.02 -5.47 -9.28
N GLY A 56 -11.97 -4.68 -9.81
CA GLY A 56 -12.70 -3.66 -9.04
C GLY A 56 -11.84 -2.44 -8.66
N ALA A 57 -10.65 -2.28 -9.27
CA ALA A 57 -9.68 -1.23 -8.94
C ALA A 57 -9.84 0.06 -9.77
N LEU A 58 -10.89 0.15 -10.60
CA LEU A 58 -11.13 1.24 -11.56
C LEU A 58 -11.18 2.63 -10.94
N THR A 59 -11.67 2.77 -9.71
CA THR A 59 -11.94 4.08 -9.12
C THR A 59 -10.68 4.82 -8.67
N ALA A 60 -9.56 4.12 -8.46
CA ALA A 60 -8.33 4.73 -7.92
C ALA A 60 -7.09 4.60 -8.82
N GLY A 61 -6.98 3.57 -9.67
CA GLY A 61 -5.72 3.24 -10.36
C GLY A 61 -5.73 3.27 -11.89
N ALA A 62 -6.90 3.09 -12.53
CA ALA A 62 -6.96 2.91 -13.99
C ALA A 62 -6.64 4.18 -14.80
N GLY A 63 -6.93 5.37 -14.25
CA GLY A 63 -6.57 6.65 -14.89
C GLY A 63 -5.06 6.89 -14.97
N SER A 64 -4.30 6.40 -13.99
CA SER A 64 -2.84 6.60 -13.90
C SER A 64 -2.05 5.76 -14.91
N VAL A 65 -2.62 4.64 -15.37
CA VAL A 65 -1.97 3.75 -16.35
C VAL A 65 -2.02 4.35 -17.77
N ARG A 66 -3.06 5.12 -18.09
CA ARG A 66 -3.21 5.85 -19.37
C ARG A 66 -2.20 7.00 -19.53
N GLY A 67 -1.69 7.57 -18.43
CA GLY A 67 -0.87 8.79 -18.45
C GLY A 67 0.63 8.59 -18.65
N LYS A 68 1.14 7.35 -18.73
CA LYS A 68 2.59 7.07 -18.67
C LYS A 68 3.19 6.39 -19.91
N GLY A 69 2.46 6.34 -21.01
CA GLY A 69 2.91 5.69 -22.24
C GLY A 69 2.88 6.61 -23.45
N GLU A 70 3.71 7.66 -23.48
CA GLU A 70 4.33 8.19 -24.71
C GLU A 70 5.36 9.30 -24.35
N ARG A 71 6.63 8.89 -24.16
CA ARG A 71 7.84 9.66 -24.48
C ARG A 71 8.92 8.67 -24.86
#